data_AF-A0A250J2N9-F1
#
_entry.id   AF-A0A250J2N9-F1
#
_cell.length_a   1.000
_cell.length_b   1.000
_cell.length_c   1.000
_cell.angle_alpha   90.00
_cell.angle_beta   90.00
_cell.angle_gamma   90.00
#
_symmetry.space_group_name_H-M   'P 1'
#
loop_
_entity.id
_entity.type
_entity.pdbx_description
1 polymer ?
#
loop_
_entity_poly.entity_id
_entity_poly.type
_entity_poly.pdbx_seq_one_letter_code
_entity_poly.pdbx_strand_id
1 'polypeptide(L)'
;MELDFRGLRQDSALVLEVLLGLIHPDAAREELVRDVASGAVLGLRAAWTCCRQVVEDSGAPGRLPLLLLALGGNTREQALLMELLGEPRARADAVWALGHGGRPEAADACLRLLEDGDAHVARLATEAFVAITGFPLEDAHLLAEEEPPEDESPDAPLLLDVEKTLPRAAPEAVRDWWARQREQRRFAPGTRYLAGVPFSATALLQSFATVPARRWFALALELAIRSRGRHIVSARDFSFRRHRQLATVHGFAPRGALPFSSLLDS
;
A
#
# COMPACT_ATOMS: atom_id res chain seq x y z
N MET A 1 -20.71 19.62 0.09
CA MET A 1 -20.92 19.62 -1.36
C MET A 1 -21.13 18.17 -1.75
N GLU A 2 -22.38 17.70 -1.78
CA GLU A 2 -22.71 16.34 -2.20
C GLU A 2 -22.32 16.18 -3.67
N LEU A 3 -21.32 15.35 -3.93
CA LEU A 3 -21.01 14.89 -5.27
C LEU A 3 -22.02 13.79 -5.60
N ASP A 4 -22.96 14.07 -6.51
CA ASP A 4 -23.95 13.08 -6.95
C ASP A 4 -23.30 12.06 -7.90
N PHE A 5 -22.86 10.93 -7.33
CA PHE A 5 -22.27 9.81 -8.07
C PHE A 5 -23.32 8.80 -8.56
N ARG A 6 -24.63 9.04 -8.38
CA ARG A 6 -25.71 8.08 -8.68
C ARG A 6 -25.86 7.73 -10.17
N GLY A 7 -25.13 8.41 -11.06
CA GLY A 7 -25.06 8.13 -12.49
C GLY A 7 -23.94 7.18 -12.93
N LEU A 8 -23.00 6.80 -12.06
CA LEU A 8 -21.87 5.92 -12.41
C LEU A 8 -22.27 4.44 -12.30
N ARG A 9 -22.81 3.97 -13.43
CA ARG A 9 -23.36 2.63 -13.75
C ARG A 9 -22.67 1.43 -13.08
N GLN A 10 -23.48 0.38 -12.90
CA GLN A 10 -23.23 -1.00 -12.42
C GLN A 10 -21.82 -1.60 -12.62
N ASP A 11 -21.07 -1.19 -13.65
CA ASP A 11 -19.72 -1.66 -13.90
C ASP A 11 -18.72 -1.24 -12.81
N SER A 12 -18.90 -0.05 -12.20
CA SER A 12 -17.99 0.48 -11.16
C SER A 12 -18.08 -0.28 -9.84
N ALA A 13 -19.27 -0.79 -9.50
CA ALA A 13 -19.51 -1.59 -8.30
C ALA A 13 -18.84 -2.97 -8.39
N LEU A 14 -18.84 -3.59 -9.58
CA LEU A 14 -18.15 -4.86 -9.85
C LEU A 14 -16.63 -4.71 -9.74
N VAL A 15 -16.06 -3.58 -10.17
CA VAL A 15 -14.61 -3.29 -10.00
C VAL A 15 -14.22 -3.31 -8.52
N LEU A 16 -15.07 -2.74 -7.66
CA LEU A 16 -14.79 -2.68 -6.22
C LEU A 16 -15.12 -3.96 -5.46
N GLU A 17 -16.17 -4.72 -5.82
CA GLU A 17 -16.40 -6.05 -5.22
C GLU A 17 -15.24 -7.00 -5.53
N VAL A 18 -14.70 -6.92 -6.75
CA VAL A 18 -13.54 -7.71 -7.20
C VAL A 18 -12.23 -7.27 -6.50
N LEU A 19 -12.05 -5.97 -6.28
CA LEU A 19 -10.85 -5.44 -5.63
C LEU A 19 -10.94 -5.54 -4.09
N LEU A 20 -11.99 -5.04 -3.44
CA LEU A 20 -12.02 -4.79 -2.00
C LEU A 20 -12.35 -6.01 -1.15
N GLY A 21 -13.45 -6.74 -1.40
CA GLY A 21 -13.95 -7.90 -0.64
C GLY A 21 -13.58 -8.13 0.85
N LEU A 22 -13.24 -7.10 1.66
CA LEU A 22 -13.08 -7.13 3.13
C LEU A 22 -13.25 -5.70 3.75
N ILE A 23 -14.51 -5.32 4.01
CA ILE A 23 -15.22 -4.75 5.21
C ILE A 23 -14.53 -3.82 6.27
N HIS A 24 -15.23 -2.74 6.72
CA HIS A 24 -15.47 -2.27 8.14
C HIS A 24 -16.72 -1.31 8.27
N PRO A 25 -17.23 -0.91 9.46
CA PRO A 25 -18.63 -1.04 9.93
C PRO A 25 -19.54 0.20 9.74
N ASP A 26 -19.13 1.18 8.93
CA ASP A 26 -19.85 2.46 8.77
C ASP A 26 -20.17 2.68 7.29
N ALA A 27 -21.44 2.45 6.93
CA ALA A 27 -21.90 2.39 5.55
C ALA A 27 -21.68 3.70 4.77
N ALA A 28 -21.81 4.86 5.43
CA ALA A 28 -21.65 6.16 4.78
C ALA A 28 -20.18 6.44 4.43
N ARG A 29 -19.27 6.04 5.32
CA ARG A 29 -17.84 6.13 5.09
C ARG A 29 -17.38 5.12 4.04
N GLU A 30 -17.99 3.94 4.02
CA GLU A 30 -17.73 2.92 3.00
C GLU A 30 -18.12 3.40 1.60
N GLU A 31 -19.28 4.05 1.46
CA GLU A 31 -19.76 4.62 0.21
C GLU A 31 -18.79 5.68 -0.32
N LEU A 32 -18.41 6.66 0.51
CA LEU A 32 -17.45 7.70 0.14
C LEU A 32 -16.10 7.12 -0.30
N VAL A 33 -15.58 6.15 0.46
CA VAL A 33 -14.31 5.49 0.16
C VAL A 33 -14.38 4.71 -1.15
N ARG A 34 -15.54 4.10 -1.45
CA ARG A 34 -15.82 3.41 -2.70
C ARG A 34 -15.91 4.35 -3.90
N ASP A 35 -16.56 5.49 -3.73
CA ASP A 35 -16.65 6.52 -4.78
C ASP A 35 -15.29 7.13 -5.09
N VAL A 36 -14.48 7.39 -4.05
CA VAL A 36 -13.11 7.87 -4.20
C VAL A 36 -12.24 6.87 -4.97
N ALA A 37 -12.29 5.58 -4.64
CA ALA A 37 -11.54 4.56 -5.36
C ALA A 37 -12.01 4.38 -6.81
N SER A 38 -13.32 4.35 -7.04
CA SER A 38 -13.91 4.26 -8.38
C SER A 38 -13.54 5.46 -9.24
N GLY A 39 -13.67 6.66 -8.68
CA GLY A 39 -13.29 7.90 -9.35
C GLY A 39 -11.79 7.97 -9.64
N ALA A 40 -10.92 7.43 -8.77
CA ALA A 40 -9.50 7.30 -9.05
C ALA A 40 -9.24 6.35 -10.23
N VAL A 41 -9.95 5.22 -10.31
CA VAL A 41 -9.88 4.29 -11.46
C VAL A 41 -10.34 4.96 -12.75
N LEU A 42 -11.37 5.80 -12.68
CA LEU A 42 -11.87 6.57 -13.83
C LEU A 42 -11.00 7.79 -14.18
N GLY A 43 -10.01 8.14 -13.35
CA GLY A 43 -9.12 9.28 -13.56
C GLY A 43 -9.73 10.64 -13.21
N LEU A 44 -10.76 10.68 -12.36
CA LEU A 44 -11.47 11.90 -11.98
C LEU A 44 -10.68 12.71 -10.94
N ARG A 45 -10.38 13.98 -11.24
CA ARG A 45 -9.70 14.89 -10.30
C ARG A 45 -10.51 15.16 -9.04
N ALA A 46 -11.84 15.17 -9.13
CA ALA A 46 -12.72 15.32 -7.96
C ALA A 46 -12.49 14.23 -6.91
N ALA A 47 -12.28 12.98 -7.34
CA ALA A 47 -12.03 11.85 -6.43
C ALA A 47 -10.69 12.01 -5.69
N TRP A 48 -9.66 12.51 -6.36
CA TRP A 48 -8.38 12.83 -5.72
C TRP A 48 -8.49 13.96 -4.69
N THR A 49 -9.19 15.04 -5.04
CA THR A 49 -9.42 16.16 -4.11
C THR A 49 -10.19 15.68 -2.87
N CYS A 50 -11.24 14.87 -3.07
CA CYS A 50 -12.00 14.28 -1.99
C CYS A 50 -11.15 13.35 -1.12
N CYS A 51 -10.34 12.47 -1.73
CA CYS A 51 -9.40 11.60 -1.02
C CYS A 51 -8.47 12.38 -0.10
N ARG A 52 -7.94 13.52 -0.59
CA ARG A 52 -7.07 14.39 0.19
C ARG A 52 -7.79 15.05 1.35
N GLN A 53 -8.98 15.58 1.11
CA GLN A 53 -9.82 16.17 2.16
C GLN A 53 -10.13 15.16 3.27
N VAL A 54 -10.48 13.91 2.91
CA VAL A 54 -10.72 12.86 3.90
C VAL A 54 -9.51 12.61 4.80
N VAL A 55 -8.29 12.68 4.26
CA VAL A 55 -7.06 12.51 5.05
C VAL A 55 -6.74 13.75 5.88
N GLU A 56 -6.95 14.95 5.33
CA GLU A 56 -6.69 16.22 6.03
C GLU A 56 -7.69 16.47 7.18
N ASP A 57 -8.95 16.09 7.01
CA ASP A 57 -10.03 16.32 7.97
C ASP A 57 -10.16 15.23 9.05
N SER A 58 -9.44 14.11 8.91
CA SER A 58 -9.58 12.94 9.78
C SER A 58 -8.28 12.59 10.49
N GLY A 59 -8.32 12.46 11.82
CA GLY A 59 -7.21 11.88 12.59
C GLY A 59 -7.04 10.37 12.42
N ALA A 60 -7.96 9.69 11.73
CA ALA A 60 -7.88 8.26 11.43
C ALA A 60 -8.63 7.95 10.12
N PRO A 61 -8.09 8.36 8.95
CA PRO A 61 -8.78 8.29 7.65
C PRO A 61 -8.94 6.86 7.10
N GLY A 62 -8.28 5.89 7.71
CA GLY A 62 -8.32 4.48 7.32
C GLY A 62 -7.42 4.20 6.11
N ARG A 63 -7.25 2.92 5.81
CA ARG A 63 -6.22 2.46 4.85
C ARG A 63 -6.43 2.88 3.41
N LEU A 64 -7.66 2.86 2.87
CA LEU A 64 -7.85 3.10 1.44
C LEU A 64 -7.52 4.54 1.03
N PRO A 65 -7.97 5.60 1.72
CA PRO A 65 -7.54 6.97 1.42
C PRO A 65 -6.01 7.13 1.50
N LEU A 66 -5.39 6.58 2.55
CA LEU A 66 -3.93 6.63 2.71
C LEU A 66 -3.20 5.88 1.59
N LEU A 67 -3.71 4.72 1.18
CA LEU A 67 -3.18 3.97 0.05
C LEU A 67 -3.24 4.78 -1.23
N LEU A 68 -4.38 5.40 -1.53
CA LEU A 68 -4.55 6.21 -2.74
C LEU A 68 -3.59 7.39 -2.76
N LEU A 69 -3.40 8.07 -1.62
CA LEU A 69 -2.37 9.10 -1.50
C LEU A 69 -0.96 8.55 -1.69
N ALA A 70 -0.63 7.38 -1.13
CA ALA A 70 0.70 6.79 -1.28
C ALA A 70 0.99 6.39 -2.73
N LEU A 71 0.01 5.80 -3.43
CA LEU A 71 0.15 5.35 -4.81
C LEU A 71 0.20 6.52 -5.81
N GLY A 72 -0.58 7.58 -5.55
CA GLY A 72 -0.82 8.68 -6.49
C GLY A 72 -0.14 9.99 -6.16
N GLY A 73 0.40 10.12 -4.95
CA GLY A 73 0.92 11.34 -4.39
C GLY A 73 2.35 11.65 -4.81
N ASN A 74 2.71 12.93 -4.73
CA ASN A 74 4.08 13.40 -4.88
C ASN A 74 4.70 13.66 -3.49
N THR A 75 5.74 14.49 -3.43
CA THR A 75 6.40 14.91 -2.19
C THR A 75 5.42 15.48 -1.16
N ARG A 76 4.37 16.20 -1.59
CA ARG A 76 3.37 16.79 -0.69
C ARG A 76 2.55 15.73 0.03
N GLU A 77 1.95 14.81 -0.71
CA GLU A 77 1.16 13.74 -0.10
C GLU A 77 2.04 12.78 0.70
N GLN A 78 3.29 12.57 0.27
CA GLN A 78 4.26 11.84 1.06
C GLN A 78 4.51 12.53 2.41
N ALA A 79 4.68 13.86 2.44
CA ALA A 79 4.88 14.61 3.68
C ALA A 79 3.67 14.45 4.61
N LEU A 80 2.44 14.54 4.07
CA LEU A 80 1.22 14.31 4.84
C LEU A 80 1.17 12.90 5.48
N LEU A 81 1.53 11.86 4.72
CA LEU A 81 1.63 10.50 5.25
C LEU A 81 2.71 10.36 6.34
N MET A 82 3.82 11.07 6.20
CA MET A 82 4.89 11.09 7.19
C MET A 82 4.48 11.80 8.49
N GLU A 83 3.68 12.86 8.40
CA GLU A 83 3.11 13.55 9.57
C GLU A 83 2.20 12.60 10.38
N LEU A 84 1.41 11.76 9.70
CA LEU A 84 0.52 10.79 10.34
C LEU A 84 1.24 9.67 11.11
N LEU A 85 2.56 9.51 10.94
CA LEU A 85 3.35 8.65 11.81
C LEU A 85 3.35 9.13 13.27
N GLY A 86 3.15 10.45 13.49
CA GLY A 86 3.03 11.03 14.82
C GLY A 86 1.68 10.77 15.50
N GLU A 87 0.63 10.50 14.72
CA GLU A 87 -0.74 10.33 15.22
C GLU A 87 -0.98 8.88 15.67
N PRO A 88 -1.16 8.59 16.96
CA PRO A 88 -1.27 7.22 17.46
C PRO A 88 -2.37 6.39 16.77
N ARG A 89 -3.51 7.01 16.41
CA ARG A 89 -4.63 6.29 15.77
C ARG A 89 -4.41 5.99 14.29
N ALA A 90 -3.55 6.74 13.62
CA ALA A 90 -3.28 6.58 12.18
C ALA A 90 -1.91 5.96 11.90
N ARG A 91 -1.02 5.89 12.89
CA ARG A 91 0.39 5.48 12.73
C ARG A 91 0.53 4.18 11.97
N ALA A 92 -0.12 3.10 12.42
CA ALA A 92 -0.02 1.79 11.78
C ALA A 92 -0.45 1.82 10.30
N ASP A 93 -1.61 2.45 10.02
CA ASP A 93 -2.12 2.59 8.66
C ASP A 93 -1.22 3.49 7.78
N ALA A 94 -0.59 4.50 8.37
CA ALA A 94 0.37 5.37 7.69
C ALA A 94 1.66 4.61 7.33
N VAL A 95 2.24 3.81 8.24
CA VAL A 95 3.38 2.93 7.93
C VAL A 95 3.03 1.99 6.77
N TRP A 96 1.87 1.34 6.86
CA TRP A 96 1.39 0.42 5.84
C TRP A 96 1.27 1.12 4.48
N ALA A 97 0.64 2.30 4.42
CA ALA A 97 0.48 3.07 3.19
C ALA A 97 1.82 3.54 2.62
N LEU A 98 2.74 4.05 3.46
CA LEU A 98 4.08 4.49 3.05
C LEU A 98 4.88 3.36 2.38
N GLY A 99 4.73 2.12 2.86
CA GLY A 99 5.29 0.93 2.23
C GLY A 99 4.78 0.67 0.81
N HIS A 100 3.54 1.05 0.49
CA HIS A 100 3.01 1.02 -0.87
C HIS A 100 3.46 2.21 -1.73
N GLY A 101 3.74 3.34 -1.08
CA GLY A 101 4.27 4.54 -1.72
C GLY A 101 5.70 4.38 -2.24
N GLY A 102 6.50 3.48 -1.67
CA GLY A 102 7.74 3.02 -2.32
C GLY A 102 8.90 4.02 -2.26
N ARG A 103 8.86 5.05 -1.40
CA ARG A 103 9.84 6.15 -1.42
C ARG A 103 11.00 5.92 -0.44
N PRO A 104 12.26 6.30 -0.77
CA PRO A 104 13.39 6.16 0.15
C PRO A 104 13.19 6.87 1.49
N GLU A 105 12.49 8.00 1.50
CA GLU A 105 12.17 8.75 2.72
C GLU A 105 11.25 7.95 3.66
N ALA A 106 10.38 7.10 3.11
CA ALA A 106 9.59 6.15 3.89
C ALA A 106 10.46 5.01 4.43
N ALA A 107 11.44 4.52 3.66
CA ALA A 107 12.38 3.51 4.15
C ALA A 107 13.23 4.06 5.31
N ASP A 108 13.68 5.32 5.22
CA ASP A 108 14.37 6.03 6.30
C ASP A 108 13.48 6.14 7.55
N ALA A 109 12.16 6.32 7.40
CA ALA A 109 11.22 6.31 8.52
C ALA A 109 11.02 4.92 9.11
N CYS A 110 10.90 3.89 8.28
CA CYS A 110 10.75 2.51 8.73
C CYS A 110 11.90 2.09 9.64
N LEU A 111 13.14 2.50 9.36
CA LEU A 111 14.31 2.22 10.22
C LEU A 111 14.14 2.71 11.67
N ARG A 112 13.46 3.84 11.88
CA ARG A 112 13.16 4.35 13.23
C ARG A 112 12.04 3.55 13.89
N LEU A 113 11.11 3.04 13.10
CA LEU A 113 9.92 2.32 13.56
C LEU A 113 10.18 0.83 13.80
N LEU A 114 11.31 0.27 13.35
CA LEU A 114 11.71 -1.11 13.66
C LEU A 114 11.86 -1.35 15.17
N GLU A 115 12.13 -0.31 15.94
CA GLU A 115 12.26 -0.33 17.40
C GLU A 115 11.08 0.34 18.11
N ASP A 116 9.96 0.56 17.41
CA ASP A 116 8.77 1.12 18.04
C ASP A 116 8.31 0.18 19.18
N GLY A 117 7.87 0.77 20.29
CA GLY A 117 7.35 0.02 21.44
C GLY A 117 6.06 -0.73 21.10
N ASP A 118 5.34 -0.32 20.04
CA ASP A 118 4.26 -1.08 19.46
C ASP A 118 4.79 -2.10 18.44
N ALA A 119 4.76 -3.38 18.82
CA ALA A 119 5.21 -4.49 17.97
C ALA A 119 4.45 -4.56 16.64
N HIS A 120 3.19 -4.15 16.58
CA HIS A 120 2.41 -4.12 15.34
C HIS A 120 2.99 -3.10 14.35
N VAL A 121 3.36 -1.91 14.84
CA VAL A 121 4.01 -0.87 14.05
C VAL A 121 5.38 -1.35 13.55
N ALA A 122 6.18 -1.99 14.39
CA ALA A 122 7.49 -2.53 14.01
C ALA A 122 7.41 -3.62 12.92
N ARG A 123 6.39 -4.51 13.00
CA ARG A 123 6.12 -5.53 11.97
C ARG A 123 5.71 -4.89 10.64
N LEU A 124 4.83 -3.89 10.66
CA LEU A 124 4.46 -3.14 9.46
C LEU A 124 5.64 -2.36 8.88
N ALA A 125 6.51 -1.80 9.72
CA ALA A 125 7.71 -1.10 9.29
C ALA A 125 8.70 -2.04 8.61
N THR A 126 8.86 -3.26 9.12
CA THR A 126 9.65 -4.32 8.48
C THR A 126 9.11 -4.61 7.08
N GLU A 127 7.81 -4.86 6.95
CA GLU A 127 7.23 -5.18 5.65
C GLU A 127 7.30 -4.00 4.68
N ALA A 128 7.02 -2.78 5.14
CA ALA A 128 7.14 -1.57 4.34
C ALA A 128 8.58 -1.37 3.84
N PHE A 129 9.58 -1.57 4.71
CA PHE A 129 10.98 -1.47 4.33
C PHE A 129 11.35 -2.48 3.24
N VAL A 130 10.97 -3.75 3.40
CA VAL A 130 11.18 -4.81 2.39
C VAL A 130 10.50 -4.44 1.07
N ALA A 131 9.25 -3.99 1.13
CA ALA A 131 8.48 -3.64 -0.06
C ALA A 131 9.04 -2.44 -0.83
N ILE A 132 9.68 -1.49 -0.14
CA ILE A 132 10.34 -0.34 -0.77
C ILE A 132 11.69 -0.76 -1.35
N THR A 133 12.51 -1.43 -0.54
CA THR A 133 13.96 -1.54 -0.79
C THR A 133 14.38 -2.86 -1.42
N GLY A 134 13.55 -3.89 -1.34
CA GLY A 134 13.93 -5.25 -1.74
C GLY A 134 14.90 -5.89 -0.75
N PHE A 135 14.91 -5.43 0.51
CA PHE A 135 15.72 -6.01 1.57
C PHE A 135 15.50 -7.53 1.65
N PRO A 136 16.57 -8.35 1.57
CA PRO A 136 16.45 -9.80 1.62
C PRO A 136 16.16 -10.22 3.06
N LEU A 137 14.90 -10.44 3.41
CA LEU A 137 14.51 -10.85 4.75
C LEU A 137 14.77 -12.35 4.92
N GLU A 138 15.97 -12.69 5.36
CA GLU A 138 16.48 -14.05 5.63
C GLU A 138 16.63 -14.25 7.15
N ASP A 139 16.86 -15.48 7.59
CA ASP A 139 16.90 -15.85 9.03
C ASP A 139 17.88 -14.99 9.84
N ALA A 140 19.05 -14.66 9.29
CA ALA A 140 20.05 -13.81 9.95
C ALA A 140 19.59 -12.35 10.16
N HIS A 141 18.51 -11.94 9.50
CA HIS A 141 17.94 -10.61 9.58
C HIS A 141 16.66 -10.55 10.42
N LEU A 142 16.20 -11.68 10.98
CA LEU A 142 15.00 -11.75 11.79
C LEU A 142 15.33 -11.56 13.27
N LEU A 143 14.45 -10.84 13.98
CA LEU A 143 14.42 -10.92 15.43
C LEU A 143 13.78 -12.24 15.84
N ALA A 144 14.37 -12.92 16.82
CA ALA A 144 13.71 -14.06 17.46
C ALA A 144 12.36 -13.59 18.04
N GLU A 145 11.30 -14.34 17.75
CA GLU A 145 10.00 -14.10 18.37
C GLU A 145 9.98 -14.78 19.75
N GLU A 146 9.48 -14.07 20.75
CA GLU A 146 9.15 -14.69 22.03
C GLU A 146 7.92 -15.56 21.81
N GLU A 147 7.96 -16.82 22.26
CA GLU A 147 6.79 -17.69 22.20
C GLU A 147 5.62 -17.02 22.96
N PRO A 148 4.41 -17.00 22.38
CA PRO A 148 3.26 -16.49 23.09
C PRO A 148 3.05 -17.30 24.38
N PRO A 149 2.59 -16.66 25.47
CA PRO A 149 2.36 -17.36 26.73
C PRO A 149 1.38 -18.53 26.54
N GLU A 150 1.70 -19.67 27.17
CA GLU A 150 0.97 -20.95 27.03
C GLU A 150 -0.52 -20.89 27.45
N ASP A 151 -0.94 -19.82 28.14
CA ASP A 151 -2.28 -19.66 28.75
C ASP A 151 -3.38 -19.14 27.79
N GLU A 152 -3.15 -19.10 26.47
CA GLU A 152 -4.24 -18.84 25.52
C GLU A 152 -5.23 -20.01 25.53
N SER A 153 -6.45 -19.77 26.04
CA SER A 153 -7.52 -20.78 26.10
C SER A 153 -7.70 -21.49 24.75
N PRO A 154 -7.62 -22.83 24.69
CA PRO A 154 -7.73 -23.60 23.44
C PRO A 154 -9.09 -23.45 22.76
N ASP A 155 -10.11 -22.95 23.47
CA ASP A 155 -11.46 -22.70 22.96
C ASP A 155 -11.68 -21.26 22.48
N ALA A 156 -10.66 -20.39 22.56
CA ALA A 156 -10.75 -19.05 22.00
C ALA A 156 -10.82 -19.11 20.46
N PRO A 157 -11.74 -18.39 19.81
CA PRO A 157 -11.76 -18.31 18.34
C PRO A 157 -10.42 -17.78 17.82
N LEU A 158 -9.65 -18.62 17.12
CA LEU A 158 -8.41 -18.24 16.46
C LEU A 158 -8.70 -17.37 15.23
N LEU A 159 -9.06 -16.11 15.45
CA LEU A 159 -8.93 -15.09 14.42
C LEU A 159 -7.47 -14.65 14.39
N LEU A 160 -6.67 -15.30 13.54
CA LEU A 160 -5.30 -14.86 13.27
C LEU A 160 -5.36 -13.52 12.54
N ASP A 161 -5.06 -12.46 13.27
CA ASP A 161 -4.68 -11.20 12.68
C ASP A 161 -3.34 -11.40 11.95
N VAL A 162 -3.39 -11.52 10.63
CA VAL A 162 -2.24 -11.76 9.73
C VAL A 162 -1.12 -10.76 9.97
N GLU A 163 -1.41 -9.56 10.46
CA GLU A 163 -0.38 -8.54 10.71
C GLU A 163 0.40 -8.79 11.99
N LYS A 164 -0.19 -9.50 12.95
CA LYS A 164 0.51 -9.94 14.16
C LYS A 164 1.52 -11.06 13.87
N THR A 165 1.35 -11.78 12.76
CA THR A 165 2.26 -12.86 12.34
C THR A 165 3.32 -12.40 11.33
N LEU A 166 3.33 -11.12 10.94
CA LEU A 166 4.34 -10.57 10.06
C LEU A 166 5.71 -10.56 10.74
N PRO A 167 6.82 -10.94 10.06
CA PRO A 167 8.14 -10.99 10.69
C PRO A 167 8.61 -9.62 11.18
N ARG A 168 9.44 -9.62 12.22
CA ARG A 168 10.21 -8.44 12.68
C ARG A 168 11.66 -8.56 12.24
N ALA A 169 12.18 -7.54 11.57
CA ALA A 169 13.59 -7.49 11.22
C ALA A 169 14.45 -6.97 12.37
N ALA A 170 15.68 -7.48 12.46
CA ALA A 170 16.70 -7.02 13.40
C ALA A 170 17.16 -5.59 13.01
N PRO A 171 16.90 -4.56 13.86
CA PRO A 171 17.11 -3.16 13.48
C PRO A 171 18.51 -2.86 12.96
N GLU A 172 19.54 -3.38 13.64
CA GLU A 172 20.94 -3.16 13.28
C GLU A 172 21.31 -3.76 11.92
N ALA A 173 20.85 -4.98 11.63
CA ALA A 173 21.08 -5.61 10.33
C ALA A 173 20.44 -4.80 9.18
N VAL A 174 19.25 -4.25 9.41
CA VAL A 174 18.56 -3.40 8.42
C VAL A 174 19.29 -2.07 8.25
N ARG A 175 19.75 -1.43 9.35
CA ARG A 175 20.53 -0.18 9.29
C ARG A 175 21.83 -0.35 8.52
N ASP A 176 22.60 -1.38 8.83
CA ASP A 176 23.88 -1.66 8.17
C ASP A 176 23.71 -1.96 6.68
N TRP A 177 22.65 -2.70 6.33
CA TRP A 177 22.32 -2.93 4.93
C TRP A 177 21.90 -1.64 4.23
N TRP A 178 21.06 -0.83 4.85
CA TRP A 178 20.56 0.41 4.25
C TRP A 178 21.68 1.43 4.02
N ALA A 179 22.55 1.62 5.00
CA ALA A 179 23.72 2.49 4.88
C ALA A 179 24.55 2.15 3.64
N ARG A 180 24.85 0.85 3.44
CA ARG A 180 25.56 0.37 2.24
C ARG A 180 24.81 0.65 0.94
N GLN A 181 23.47 0.48 0.91
CA GLN A 181 22.70 0.81 -0.29
C GLN A 181 22.71 2.32 -0.61
N ARG A 182 22.72 3.17 0.43
CA ARG A 182 22.77 4.64 0.30
C ARG A 182 24.13 5.10 -0.19
N GLU A 183 25.22 4.53 0.32
CA GLU A 183 26.59 4.79 -0.15
C GLU A 183 26.75 4.46 -1.63
N GLN A 184 26.15 3.35 -2.08
CA GLN A 184 26.11 2.93 -3.48
C GLN A 184 25.18 3.79 -4.36
N ARG A 185 24.48 4.77 -3.79
CA ARG A 185 23.54 5.67 -4.48
C ARG A 185 22.45 4.94 -5.28
N ARG A 186 22.01 3.77 -4.81
CA ARG A 186 20.98 2.96 -5.48
C ARG A 186 19.58 3.58 -5.42
N PHE A 187 19.35 4.44 -4.43
CA PHE A 187 18.06 5.05 -4.14
C PHE A 187 18.12 6.57 -4.33
N ALA A 188 17.47 7.07 -5.38
CA ALA A 188 17.40 8.48 -5.69
C ALA A 188 16.23 9.15 -4.93
N PRO A 189 16.44 10.36 -4.35
CA PRO A 189 15.37 11.11 -3.69
C PRO A 189 14.16 11.33 -4.60
N GLY A 190 12.95 11.28 -4.04
CA GLY A 190 11.70 11.46 -4.79
C GLY A 190 11.37 10.38 -5.82
N THR A 191 12.25 9.41 -6.08
CA THR A 191 11.98 8.27 -6.96
C THR A 191 11.21 7.21 -6.18
N ARG A 192 10.18 6.64 -6.80
CA ARG A 192 9.42 5.51 -6.24
C ARG A 192 10.08 4.19 -6.64
N TYR A 193 10.11 3.25 -5.72
CA TYR A 193 10.66 1.91 -5.88
C TYR A 193 9.62 0.85 -5.49
N LEU A 194 9.71 -0.32 -6.13
CA LEU A 194 9.04 -1.55 -5.76
C LEU A 194 10.10 -2.63 -5.58
N ALA A 195 10.28 -3.09 -4.35
CA ALA A 195 11.29 -4.09 -3.98
C ALA A 195 12.70 -3.75 -4.53
N GLY A 196 13.11 -2.48 -4.40
CA GLY A 196 14.42 -2.02 -4.85
C GLY A 196 14.54 -1.70 -6.33
N VAL A 197 13.47 -1.90 -7.12
CA VAL A 197 13.43 -1.56 -8.55
C VAL A 197 12.70 -0.24 -8.74
N PRO A 198 13.25 0.74 -9.49
CA PRO A 198 12.52 1.96 -9.83
C PRO A 198 11.17 1.64 -10.45
N PHE A 199 10.14 2.33 -9.96
CA PHE A 199 8.77 2.06 -10.35
C PHE A 199 8.58 2.28 -11.85
N SER A 200 7.96 1.30 -12.49
CA SER A 200 7.56 1.34 -13.89
C SER A 200 6.38 0.42 -14.12
N ALA A 201 5.77 0.51 -15.30
CA ALA A 201 4.74 -0.42 -15.74
C ALA A 201 5.20 -1.88 -15.63
N THR A 202 6.42 -2.15 -16.11
CA THR A 202 7.04 -3.48 -16.07
C THR A 202 7.31 -3.93 -14.63
N ALA A 203 7.86 -3.06 -13.78
CA ALA A 203 8.12 -3.38 -12.37
C ALA A 203 6.83 -3.71 -11.61
N LEU A 204 5.74 -2.96 -11.86
CA LEU A 204 4.42 -3.25 -11.29
C LEU A 204 3.94 -4.66 -11.68
N LEU A 205 3.98 -5.03 -12.97
CA LEU A 205 3.56 -6.35 -13.43
C LEU A 205 4.43 -7.48 -12.88
N GLN A 206 5.76 -7.29 -12.88
CA GLN A 206 6.70 -8.27 -12.35
C GLN A 206 6.53 -8.48 -10.84
N SER A 207 6.13 -7.44 -10.09
CA SER A 207 5.97 -7.53 -8.64
C SER A 207 4.89 -8.54 -8.20
N PHE A 208 3.86 -8.80 -9.03
CA PHE A 208 2.85 -9.82 -8.71
C PHE A 208 3.42 -11.23 -8.56
N ALA A 209 4.58 -11.52 -9.14
CA ALA A 209 5.23 -12.82 -9.03
C ALA A 209 6.05 -12.98 -7.73
N THR A 210 6.44 -11.88 -7.09
CA THR A 210 7.42 -11.89 -5.99
C THR A 210 6.87 -11.36 -4.67
N VAL A 211 5.89 -10.45 -4.68
CA VAL A 211 5.37 -9.88 -3.44
C VAL A 211 4.38 -10.83 -2.74
N PRO A 212 4.30 -10.79 -1.39
CA PRO A 212 3.30 -11.54 -0.64
C PRO A 212 1.86 -11.21 -1.08
N ALA A 213 0.98 -12.22 -1.07
CA ALA A 213 -0.38 -12.12 -1.56
C ALA A 213 -1.20 -10.99 -0.89
N ARG A 214 -0.95 -10.70 0.41
CA ARG A 214 -1.60 -9.60 1.13
C ARG A 214 -1.35 -8.22 0.53
N ARG A 215 -0.26 -8.05 -0.22
CA ARG A 215 0.08 -6.78 -0.89
C ARG A 215 -0.55 -6.66 -2.29
N TRP A 216 -1.11 -7.74 -2.84
CA TRP A 216 -1.64 -7.74 -4.20
C TRP A 216 -2.84 -6.82 -4.39
N PHE A 217 -3.65 -6.61 -3.36
CA PHE A 217 -4.79 -5.68 -3.44
C PHE A 217 -4.34 -4.29 -3.91
N ALA A 218 -3.28 -3.75 -3.28
CA ALA A 218 -2.75 -2.44 -3.63
C ALA A 218 -2.18 -2.39 -5.05
N LEU A 219 -1.48 -3.45 -5.47
CA LEU A 219 -0.94 -3.54 -6.83
C LEU A 219 -2.05 -3.66 -7.89
N ALA A 220 -3.10 -4.40 -7.59
CA ALA A 220 -4.26 -4.57 -8.46
C ALA A 220 -5.05 -3.26 -8.60
N LEU A 221 -5.25 -2.55 -7.49
CA LEU A 221 -5.84 -1.21 -7.49
C LEU A 221 -4.99 -0.23 -8.30
N GLU A 222 -3.67 -0.23 -8.09
CA GLU A 222 -2.77 0.63 -8.86
C GLU A 222 -2.81 0.32 -10.37
N LEU A 223 -2.84 -0.96 -10.74
CA LEU A 223 -3.00 -1.38 -12.12
C LEU A 223 -4.32 -0.89 -12.72
N ALA A 224 -5.42 -1.01 -11.97
CA ALA A 224 -6.72 -0.51 -12.39
C ALA A 224 -6.70 1.01 -12.61
N ILE A 225 -6.13 1.77 -11.67
CA ILE A 225 -5.99 3.24 -11.78
C ILE A 225 -5.16 3.63 -13.00
N ARG A 226 -3.97 3.05 -13.16
CA ARG A 226 -3.05 3.41 -14.25
C ARG A 226 -3.54 2.98 -15.61
N SER A 227 -4.37 1.94 -15.68
CA SER A 227 -5.00 1.47 -16.90
C SER A 227 -6.35 2.12 -17.19
N ARG A 228 -6.83 3.04 -16.33
CA ARG A 228 -8.17 3.61 -16.38
C ARG A 228 -9.27 2.54 -16.46
N GLY A 229 -9.15 1.50 -15.63
CA GLY A 229 -10.06 0.36 -15.57
C GLY A 229 -9.94 -0.64 -16.71
N ARG A 230 -9.06 -0.42 -17.71
CA ARG A 230 -8.87 -1.38 -18.83
C ARG A 230 -8.27 -2.71 -18.39
N HIS A 231 -7.50 -2.71 -17.30
CA HIS A 231 -6.90 -3.90 -16.72
C HIS A 231 -7.31 -4.01 -15.25
N ILE A 232 -8.22 -4.94 -14.97
CA ILE A 232 -8.67 -5.25 -13.61
C ILE A 232 -8.28 -6.71 -13.36
N VAL A 233 -7.55 -6.91 -12.27
CA VAL A 233 -7.08 -8.22 -11.82
C VAL A 233 -7.62 -8.44 -10.41
N SER A 234 -8.30 -9.55 -10.19
CA SER A 234 -8.77 -9.89 -8.84
C SER A 234 -7.59 -10.34 -7.98
N ALA A 235 -7.38 -9.68 -6.84
CA ALA A 235 -6.37 -10.11 -5.87
C ALA A 235 -6.73 -11.47 -5.21
N ARG A 236 -8.01 -11.85 -5.24
CA ARG A 236 -8.53 -13.10 -4.64
C ARG A 236 -8.66 -14.26 -5.62
N ASP A 237 -8.40 -14.04 -6.91
CA ASP A 237 -8.47 -15.10 -7.91
C ASP A 237 -7.34 -16.15 -7.75
N PHE A 238 -7.66 -17.36 -8.18
CA PHE A 238 -6.69 -18.45 -8.30
C PHE A 238 -5.46 -18.01 -9.09
N SER A 239 -4.28 -18.42 -8.61
CA SER A 239 -2.98 -18.01 -9.16
C SER A 239 -2.90 -18.16 -10.68
N PHE A 240 -3.33 -19.28 -11.25
CA PHE A 240 -3.29 -19.50 -12.70
C PHE A 240 -4.17 -18.51 -13.49
N ARG A 241 -5.42 -18.25 -13.05
CA ARG A 241 -6.33 -17.31 -13.74
C ARG A 241 -5.75 -15.91 -13.75
N ARG A 242 -5.16 -15.52 -12.63
CA ARG A 242 -4.49 -14.23 -12.47
C ARG A 242 -3.22 -14.11 -13.29
N HIS A 243 -2.36 -15.12 -13.34
CA HIS A 243 -1.18 -15.09 -14.23
C HIS A 243 -1.60 -14.94 -15.70
N ARG A 244 -2.69 -15.60 -16.11
CA ARG A 244 -3.25 -15.43 -17.44
C ARG A 244 -3.78 -14.01 -17.68
N GLN A 245 -4.46 -13.40 -16.72
CA GLN A 245 -4.91 -11.99 -16.80
C GLN A 245 -3.72 -11.01 -16.86
N LEU A 246 -2.68 -11.22 -16.04
CA LEU A 246 -1.48 -10.39 -16.04
C LEU A 246 -0.71 -10.51 -17.36
N ALA A 247 -0.68 -11.70 -17.96
CA ALA A 247 -0.03 -11.93 -19.25
C ALA A 247 -0.68 -11.18 -20.42
N THR A 248 -1.95 -10.76 -20.31
CA THR A 248 -2.64 -9.95 -21.32
C THR A 248 -2.50 -8.45 -21.12
N VAL A 249 -1.85 -8.02 -20.03
CA VAL A 249 -1.61 -6.61 -19.75
C VAL A 249 -0.46 -6.10 -20.61
N HIS A 250 -0.80 -5.26 -21.58
CA HIS A 250 0.16 -4.61 -22.46
C HIS A 250 -0.22 -3.15 -22.67
N GLY A 251 0.75 -2.30 -23.00
CA GLY A 251 0.46 -0.99 -23.59
C GLY A 251 -0.21 0.04 -22.67
N PHE A 252 -0.14 -0.10 -21.34
CA PHE A 252 -0.43 1.07 -20.50
C PHE A 252 0.75 2.05 -20.59
N ALA A 253 0.46 3.25 -21.11
CA ALA A 253 1.38 4.30 -21.56
C ALA A 253 2.58 4.57 -20.61
N PRO A 254 3.68 5.21 -21.08
CA PRO A 254 4.91 5.46 -20.29
C PRO A 254 4.76 6.48 -19.15
N ARG A 255 3.52 6.68 -18.66
CA ARG A 255 3.16 7.42 -17.45
C ARG A 255 3.54 6.67 -16.15
N GLY A 256 4.22 5.53 -16.25
CA GLY A 256 4.56 4.65 -15.13
C GLY A 256 5.34 5.37 -14.03
N ALA A 257 6.33 6.20 -14.37
CA ALA A 257 7.16 6.89 -13.37
C ALA A 257 6.48 8.11 -12.74
N LEU A 258 5.44 8.68 -13.37
CA LEU A 258 4.75 9.85 -12.85
C LEU A 258 3.73 9.46 -11.78
N PRO A 259 3.53 10.30 -10.74
CA PRO A 259 2.45 10.14 -9.78
C PRO A 259 1.11 10.20 -10.54
N PHE A 260 0.19 9.26 -10.30
CA PHE A 260 -1.04 9.25 -11.11
C PHE A 260 -1.92 10.48 -10.88
N SER A 261 -1.74 11.24 -9.78
CA SER A 261 -2.37 12.56 -9.59
C SER A 261 -2.08 13.54 -10.73
N SER A 262 -0.93 13.42 -11.40
CA SER A 262 -0.58 14.22 -12.58
C SER A 262 -1.27 13.73 -13.87
N LEU A 263 -1.97 12.59 -13.80
CA LEU A 263 -2.62 11.93 -14.94
C LEU A 263 -4.15 12.07 -14.91
N LEU A 264 -4.67 12.72 -13.86
CA LEU A 264 -6.09 12.98 -13.66
C LEU A 264 -6.55 14.06 -14.62
N ASP A 265 -7.73 13.87 -15.17
CA ASP A 265 -8.34 14.80 -16.12
C ASP A 265 -8.68 16.13 -15.39
N SER A 266 -8.69 17.24 -16.14
CA SER A 266 -8.90 18.59 -15.58
C SER A 266 -10.29 18.74 -14.97
#